data_AF-A0A5U2F4R6-F1
#
_entry.id   AF-A0A5U2F4R6-F1
#
_cell.length_a   1.000
_cell.length_b   1.000
_cell.length_c   1.000
_cell.angle_alpha   90.00
_cell.angle_beta   90.00
_cell.angle_gamma   90.00
#
_symmetry.space_group_name_H-M   'P 1'
#
loop_
_entity.id
_entity.type
_entity.pdbx_description
1 polymer ?
#
loop_
_entity_poly.entity_id
_entity_poly.type
_entity_poly.pdbx_seq_one_letter_code
_entity_poly.pdbx_strand_id
1 'polypeptide(L)'
;MSSIEQLLTRCDMGKEDDEALTEIRIHSEGAYEGIMSGLGSVGNIVFQACGNKDYTDEMAREDLCNLGEMLMYLPGIASALKFNADEADFSINERRRKSGK
;
A
#
# COMPACT_ATOMS: atom_id res chain seq x y z
N MET A 1 2.01 -12.11 -8.76
CA MET A 1 2.58 -10.75 -8.81
C MET A 1 1.97 -10.02 -9.99
N SER A 2 1.35 -8.86 -9.77
CA SER A 2 0.83 -8.01 -10.85
C SER A 2 1.97 -7.22 -11.52
N SER A 3 1.78 -6.71 -12.74
CA SER A 3 2.80 -5.88 -13.41
C SER A 3 3.19 -4.64 -12.61
N ILE A 4 2.23 -4.00 -11.93
CA ILE A 4 2.50 -2.81 -11.12
C ILE A 4 3.24 -3.14 -9.83
N GLU A 5 2.92 -4.28 -9.20
CA GLU A 5 3.63 -4.77 -8.02
C GLU A 5 5.12 -5.00 -8.34
N GLN A 6 5.41 -5.64 -9.47
CA GLN A 6 6.79 -5.87 -9.93
C GLN A 6 7.54 -4.55 -10.22
N LEU A 7 6.86 -3.57 -10.82
CA LEU A 7 7.46 -2.27 -11.12
C LEU A 7 7.79 -1.44 -9.87
N LEU A 8 7.01 -1.59 -8.80
CA LEU A 8 7.14 -0.81 -7.56
C LEU A 8 7.95 -1.53 -6.47
N THR A 9 8.21 -2.82 -6.65
CA THR A 9 9.06 -3.61 -5.75
C THR A 9 10.52 -3.18 -5.90
N ARG A 10 11.20 -2.89 -4.78
CA ARG A 10 12.63 -2.54 -4.78
C ARG A 10 13.46 -3.83 -4.78
N CYS A 11 14.34 -3.98 -5.77
CA CYS A 11 15.03 -5.24 -6.04
C CYS A 11 16.38 -5.43 -5.34
N ASP A 12 16.97 -4.40 -4.69
CA ASP A 12 18.32 -4.51 -4.14
C ASP A 12 18.51 -3.70 -2.85
N MET A 13 18.01 -4.24 -1.75
CA MET A 13 18.15 -3.65 -0.41
C MET A 13 19.53 -3.92 0.23
N GLY A 14 20.31 -4.83 -0.34
CA GLY A 14 21.64 -5.16 0.15
C GLY A 14 22.64 -4.00 0.05
N LYS A 15 22.39 -3.06 -0.87
CA LYS A 15 23.24 -1.89 -1.14
C LYS A 15 22.86 -0.63 -0.37
N GLU A 16 21.67 -0.58 0.21
CA GLU A 16 21.19 0.57 0.96
C GLU A 16 21.88 0.63 2.34
N ASP A 17 22.13 1.81 2.89
CA ASP A 17 22.61 1.94 4.27
C ASP A 17 21.47 1.74 5.29
N ASP A 18 21.81 1.67 6.58
CA ASP A 18 20.82 1.38 7.64
C ASP A 18 19.79 2.51 7.82
N GLU A 19 20.13 3.75 7.48
CA GLU A 19 19.23 4.90 7.52
C GLU A 19 18.20 4.79 6.40
N ALA A 20 18.66 4.58 5.16
CA ALA A 20 17.81 4.36 4.00
C ALA A 20 16.88 3.15 4.18
N LEU A 21 17.39 2.02 4.70
CA LEU A 21 16.54 0.87 5.02
C LEU A 21 15.47 1.20 6.05
N THR A 22 15.80 2.01 7.06
CA THR A 22 14.84 2.42 8.08
C THR A 22 13.75 3.31 7.49
N GLU A 23 14.11 4.26 6.62
CA GLU A 23 13.15 5.10 5.91
C GLU A 23 12.24 4.28 4.98
N ILE A 24 12.82 3.36 4.21
CA ILE A 24 12.06 2.45 3.33
C ILE A 24 11.03 1.68 4.15
N ARG A 25 11.45 1.08 5.26
CA ARG A 25 10.58 0.31 6.14
C ARG A 25 9.43 1.16 6.67
N ILE A 26 9.73 2.31 7.29
CA ILE A 26 8.73 3.16 7.94
C ILE A 26 7.73 3.72 6.92
N HIS A 27 8.21 4.25 5.79
CA HIS A 27 7.34 4.88 4.81
C HIS A 27 6.54 3.85 4.02
N SER A 28 7.11 2.68 3.71
CA SER A 28 6.36 1.64 2.99
C SER A 28 5.29 1.00 3.87
N GLU A 29 5.59 0.70 5.14
CA GLU A 29 4.60 0.19 6.08
C GLU A 29 3.50 1.24 6.34
N GLY A 30 3.88 2.48 6.64
CA GLY A 30 2.91 3.54 6.90
C GLY A 30 1.99 3.83 5.70
N ALA A 31 2.53 3.78 4.48
CA ALA A 31 1.71 3.92 3.27
C ALA A 31 0.77 2.71 3.09
N TYR A 32 1.24 1.49 3.32
CA TYR A 32 0.42 0.28 3.27
C TYR A 32 -0.74 0.34 4.29
N GLU A 33 -0.44 0.63 5.56
CA GLU A 33 -1.43 0.77 6.63
C GLU A 33 -2.45 1.88 6.30
N GLY A 34 -1.97 3.02 5.80
CA GLY A 34 -2.81 4.13 5.36
C GLY A 34 -3.77 3.74 4.24
N ILE A 35 -3.29 2.98 3.24
CA ILE A 35 -4.14 2.44 2.17
C ILE A 35 -5.20 1.49 2.73
N MET A 36 -4.82 0.57 3.62
CA MET A 36 -5.77 -0.40 4.20
C MET A 36 -6.84 0.30 5.05
N SER A 37 -6.46 1.26 5.89
CA SER A 37 -7.41 2.07 6.67
C SER A 37 -8.29 2.94 5.77
N GLY A 38 -7.72 3.52 4.71
CA GLY A 38 -8.44 4.30 3.71
C GLY A 38 -9.50 3.47 2.98
N LEU A 39 -9.16 2.24 2.59
CA LEU A 39 -10.10 1.32 1.94
C LEU A 39 -11.28 0.97 2.85
N GLY A 40 -11.06 0.81 4.16
CA GLY A 40 -12.14 0.66 5.14
C GLY A 40 -13.06 1.88 5.20
N SER A 41 -12.47 3.09 5.14
CA SER A 41 -13.24 4.34 5.11
C SER A 41 -14.06 4.50 3.84
N VAL A 42 -13.50 4.13 2.68
CA VAL A 42 -14.21 4.08 1.39
C VAL A 42 -15.42 3.17 1.48
N GLY A 43 -15.27 1.95 2.04
CA GLY A 43 -16.40 1.03 2.23
C GLY A 43 -17.51 1.63 3.10
N ASN A 44 -17.16 2.31 4.19
CA ASN A 44 -18.13 3.01 5.04
C ASN A 44 -18.83 4.16 4.30
N ILE A 45 -18.11 4.96 3.52
CA ILE A 45 -18.68 6.07 2.74
C ILE A 45 -19.65 5.54 1.68
N VAL A 46 -19.26 4.51 0.91
CA VAL A 46 -20.12 3.89 -0.10
C VAL A 46 -21.40 3.34 0.54
N PHE A 47 -21.27 2.67 1.69
CA PHE A 47 -22.43 2.18 2.44
C PHE A 47 -23.40 3.31 2.85
N GLN A 48 -22.87 4.44 3.33
CA GLN A 48 -23.68 5.60 3.69
C GLN A 48 -24.34 6.25 2.45
N ALA A 49 -23.61 6.33 1.33
CA ALA A 49 -24.10 6.92 0.08
C ALA A 49 -25.32 6.16 -0.47
N CYS A 50 -25.36 4.82 -0.36
CA CYS A 50 -26.52 4.03 -0.79
C CYS A 50 -27.83 4.37 -0.06
N GLY A 51 -27.75 4.92 1.17
CA GLY A 51 -28.92 5.37 1.93
C GLY A 51 -29.32 6.83 1.66
N ASN A 52 -28.51 7.57 0.89
CA ASN A 52 -28.72 8.99 0.65
C ASN A 52 -29.61 9.21 -0.59
N LYS A 53 -30.76 9.85 -0.39
CA LYS A 53 -31.73 10.15 -1.48
C LYS A 53 -31.21 11.17 -2.49
N ASP A 54 -30.24 11.98 -2.09
CA ASP A 54 -29.60 12.98 -2.96
C ASP A 54 -28.42 12.38 -3.74
N TYR A 55 -28.03 11.13 -3.44
CA TYR A 55 -27.00 10.41 -4.17
C TYR A 55 -27.62 9.73 -5.40
N THR A 56 -27.46 10.39 -6.55
CA THR A 56 -28.11 9.98 -7.80
C THR A 56 -27.42 8.78 -8.47
N ASP A 57 -28.15 8.08 -9.34
CA ASP A 57 -27.60 6.98 -10.14
C ASP A 57 -26.42 7.42 -11.03
N GLU A 58 -26.42 8.67 -11.49
CA GLU A 58 -25.33 9.25 -12.28
C GLU A 58 -24.05 9.37 -11.44
N MET A 59 -24.16 9.92 -10.22
CA MET A 59 -23.06 10.02 -9.26
C MET A 59 -22.54 8.63 -8.89
N ALA A 60 -23.45 7.68 -8.63
CA ALA A 60 -23.09 6.30 -8.32
C ALA A 60 -22.30 5.65 -9.45
N ARG A 61 -22.70 5.87 -10.71
CA ARG A 61 -21.98 5.34 -11.87
C ARG A 61 -20.56 5.93 -11.98
N GLU A 62 -20.43 7.24 -11.84
CA GLU A 62 -19.13 7.93 -11.89
C GLU A 62 -18.19 7.45 -10.77
N ASP A 63 -18.68 7.41 -9.53
CA ASP A 63 -17.90 6.96 -8.38
C ASP A 63 -17.51 5.48 -8.50
N LEU A 64 -18.40 4.61 -8.95
CA LEU A 64 -18.09 3.19 -9.16
C LEU A 64 -17.03 2.99 -10.25
N CYS A 65 -17.06 3.79 -11.33
CA CYS A 65 -15.99 3.80 -12.34
C CYS A 65 -14.64 4.20 -11.72
N ASN A 66 -14.61 5.31 -10.99
CA ASN A 66 -13.38 5.81 -10.34
C ASN A 66 -12.83 4.81 -9.30
N LEU A 67 -13.71 4.22 -8.48
CA LEU A 67 -13.34 3.18 -7.53
C LEU A 67 -12.85 1.91 -8.22
N GLY A 68 -13.47 1.53 -9.33
CA GLY A 68 -13.03 0.41 -10.16
C GLY A 68 -11.62 0.61 -10.70
N GLU A 69 -11.35 1.79 -11.27
CA GLU A 69 -10.01 2.16 -11.76
C GLU A 69 -8.97 2.13 -10.64
N MET A 70 -9.28 2.70 -9.47
CA MET A 70 -8.41 2.63 -8.30
C MET A 70 -8.11 1.17 -7.91
N LEU A 71 -9.14 0.33 -7.81
CA LEU A 71 -9.03 -1.06 -7.39
C LEU A 71 -8.31 -1.97 -8.39
N MET A 72 -8.19 -1.57 -9.66
CA MET A 72 -7.36 -2.29 -10.64
C MET A 72 -5.87 -2.25 -10.29
N TYR A 73 -5.39 -1.15 -9.68
CA TYR A 73 -3.96 -0.96 -9.39
C TYR A 73 -3.62 -1.09 -7.92
N LEU A 74 -4.53 -0.66 -7.03
CA LEU A 74 -4.28 -0.52 -5.61
C LEU A 74 -3.77 -1.81 -4.92
N PRO A 75 -4.29 -3.01 -5.23
CA PRO A 75 -3.78 -4.24 -4.62
C PRO A 75 -2.30 -4.49 -4.94
N GLY A 76 -1.87 -4.24 -6.18
CA GLY A 76 -0.48 -4.42 -6.58
C GLY A 76 0.45 -3.38 -5.94
N ILE A 77 -0.02 -2.13 -5.82
CA ILE A 77 0.70 -1.06 -5.11
C ILE A 77 0.87 -1.43 -3.63
N ALA A 78 -0.21 -1.86 -2.97
CA ALA A 78 -0.19 -2.24 -1.56
C ALA A 78 0.72 -3.44 -1.30
N SER A 79 0.69 -4.47 -2.16
CA SER A 79 1.61 -5.61 -2.06
C SER A 79 3.07 -5.20 -2.19
N ALA A 80 3.41 -4.31 -3.14
CA ALA A 80 4.78 -3.83 -3.31
C ALA A 80 5.25 -3.03 -2.09
N LEU A 81 4.40 -2.16 -1.54
CA LEU A 81 4.71 -1.41 -0.32
C LEU A 81 4.96 -2.36 0.85
N LYS A 82 4.08 -3.35 1.05
CA LYS A 82 4.25 -4.30 2.15
C LYS A 82 5.52 -5.13 1.99
N PHE A 83 5.77 -5.65 0.78
CA PHE A 83 7.00 -6.36 0.47
C PHE A 83 8.24 -5.50 0.72
N ASN A 84 8.23 -4.23 0.29
CA ASN A 84 9.33 -3.31 0.53
C ASN A 84 9.59 -3.07 2.02
N ALA A 85 8.54 -3.00 2.84
CA ALA A 85 8.68 -2.86 4.28
C ALA A 85 9.30 -4.10 4.93
N ASP A 86 8.80 -5.28 4.56
CA ASP A 86 9.22 -6.56 5.13
C ASP A 86 10.68 -6.89 4.77
N GLU A 87 11.08 -6.68 3.52
CA GLU A 87 12.46 -6.91 3.08
C GLU A 87 13.46 -5.93 3.72
N ALA A 88 13.03 -4.68 3.96
CA ALA A 88 13.88 -3.69 4.63
C ALA A 88 14.08 -4.05 6.11
N ASP A 89 13.01 -4.46 6.79
CA ASP A 89 13.10 -4.95 8.17
C ASP A 89 13.97 -6.21 8.27
N PHE A 90 13.78 -7.17 7.35
CA PHE A 90 14.61 -8.36 7.25
C PHE A 90 16.09 -8.01 7.08
N SER A 91 16.42 -7.09 6.16
CA SER A 91 17.79 -6.64 5.90
C SER A 91 18.44 -6.01 7.13
N ILE A 92 17.72 -5.14 7.85
CA ILE A 92 18.18 -4.53 9.11
C ILE A 92 18.47 -5.62 10.16
N ASN A 93 17.54 -6.56 10.33
CA ASN A 93 17.67 -7.62 11.34
C ASN A 93 18.82 -8.58 11.03
N GLU A 94 19.02 -8.94 9.76
CA GLU A 94 20.16 -9.76 9.32
C GLU A 94 21.50 -9.06 9.57
N ARG A 95 21.59 -7.73 9.35
CA ARG A 95 22.81 -6.95 9.65
C ARG A 95 23.12 -6.95 11.13
N ARG A 96 22.12 -6.67 11.98
CA ARG A 96 22.27 -6.69 13.45
C ARG A 96 22.79 -8.05 13.94
N ARG A 97 22.19 -9.14 13.46
CA ARG A 97 22.60 -10.51 13.78
C ARG A 97 24.05 -10.80 13.38
N LYS A 98 24.49 -10.32 12.22
CA LYS A 98 25.87 -10.48 11.74
C LYS A 98 26.88 -9.61 12.50
N SER A 99 26.47 -8.45 12.97
CA SER A 99 27.31 -7.56 13.79
C SER A 99 27.48 -8.03 15.24
N GLY A 100 26.85 -9.14 15.64
CA GLY A 100 26.94 -9.67 17.00
C GLY A 100 26.31 -8.77 18.07
N LYS A 101 25.41 -7.87 17.66
CA LYS A 101 24.58 -7.04 18.53
C LYS A 101 23.22 -7.67 18.73
#